data_AF-A0A7V8B0D4-F1
#
_entry.id   AF-A0A7V8B0D4-F1
#
_cell.length_a   1.000
_cell.length_b   1.000
_cell.length_c   1.000
_cell.angle_alpha   90.00
_cell.angle_beta   90.00
_cell.angle_gamma   90.00
#
_symmetry.space_group_name_H-M   'P 1'
#
loop_
_entity.id
_entity.type
_entity.pdbx_description
1 polymer ?
#
loop_
_entity_poly.entity_id
_entity_poly.type
_entity_poly.pdbx_seq_one_letter_code
_entity_poly.pdbx_strand_id
1 'polypeptide(L)' 'MAINVTNETADQLTRKFAKIAKVSISDAIVIAMREAIERRLNVETPAQTAARLREKYHVAGKEAAKKPLPKEAYDEMWES' A
#
# COMPACT_ATOMS: atom_id res chain seq x y z
N MET A 1 24.46 -14.67 0.71
CA MET A 1 24.32 -15.47 1.95
C MET A 1 22.93 -16.11 1.90
N ALA A 2 22.79 -17.40 2.20
CA ALA A 2 21.50 -18.11 2.10
C ALA A 2 20.76 -18.07 3.44
N ILE A 3 19.49 -17.67 3.43
CA ILE A 3 18.60 -17.74 4.60
C ILE A 3 17.82 -19.04 4.50
N ASN A 4 17.94 -19.91 5.50
CA ASN A 4 17.19 -21.17 5.56
C ASN A 4 15.88 -20.96 6.34
N VAL A 5 14.76 -21.36 5.75
CA VAL A 5 13.43 -21.30 6.38
C VAL A 5 13.00 -22.73 6.70
N THR A 6 13.12 -23.11 7.97
CA THR A 6 12.79 -24.48 8.43
C THR A 6 11.32 -24.66 8.81
N ASN A 7 10.58 -23.56 8.94
CA ASN A 7 9.16 -23.59 9.19
C ASN A 7 8.38 -23.76 7.87
N GLU A 8 7.60 -24.83 7.77
CA GLU A 8 6.86 -25.17 6.53
C GLU A 8 5.90 -24.07 6.09
N THR A 9 5.19 -23.43 7.03
CA THR A 9 4.26 -22.35 6.72
C THR A 9 4.99 -21.14 6.15
N ALA A 10 6.13 -20.77 6.72
CA ALA A 10 6.94 -19.67 6.24
C ALA A 10 7.54 -19.95 4.85
N ASP A 11 7.98 -21.18 4.59
CA ASP A 11 8.46 -21.59 3.25
C ASP A 11 7.33 -21.49 2.21
N GLN A 12 6.14 -22.02 2.51
CA GLN A 12 4.97 -21.93 1.62
C GLN A 12 4.59 -20.48 1.30
N LEU A 13 4.53 -19.61 2.32
CA LEU A 13 4.25 -18.19 2.15
C LEU A 13 5.31 -17.50 1.29
N THR A 14 6.59 -17.79 1.54
CA THR A 14 7.71 -17.21 0.79
C THR A 14 7.67 -17.64 -0.67
N ARG A 15 7.44 -18.93 -0.96
CA ARG A 15 7.31 -19.44 -2.34
C ARG A 15 6.14 -18.79 -3.07
N LYS A 16 5.00 -18.63 -2.39
CA LYS A 16 3.83 -17.95 -2.96
C LYS A 16 4.16 -16.49 -3.28
N PHE A 17 4.80 -15.78 -2.36
CA PHE A 17 5.19 -14.39 -2.56
C PHE A 17 6.22 -14.22 -3.67
N ALA A 18 7.26 -15.05 -3.71
CA ALA A 18 8.26 -15.07 -4.77
C ALA A 18 7.63 -15.25 -6.17
N LYS A 19 6.61 -16.12 -6.28
CA LYS A 19 5.87 -16.31 -7.54
C LYS A 19 5.09 -15.06 -7.96
N ILE A 20 4.43 -14.38 -7.02
CA ILE A 20 3.66 -13.16 -7.29
C ILE A 20 4.58 -12.02 -7.69
N ALA A 21 5.65 -11.81 -6.92
CA ALA A 21 6.62 -10.73 -7.14
C ALA A 21 7.63 -11.03 -8.26
N LYS A 22 7.68 -12.28 -8.78
CA LYS A 22 8.63 -12.76 -9.81
C LYS A 22 10.10 -12.54 -9.40
N VAL A 23 10.42 -12.85 -8.16
CA VAL A 23 11.77 -12.70 -7.58
C VAL A 23 12.28 -14.04 -7.03
N SER A 24 13.56 -14.10 -6.66
CA SER A 24 14.10 -15.28 -5.98
C SER A 24 13.47 -15.47 -4.60
N ILE A 25 13.53 -16.69 -4.06
CA ILE A 25 13.03 -16.97 -2.70
C ILE A 25 13.75 -16.09 -1.67
N SER A 26 15.07 -15.93 -1.78
CA SER A 26 15.85 -15.08 -0.89
C SER A 26 15.41 -13.61 -0.95
N ASP A 27 15.17 -13.08 -2.15
CA ASP A 27 14.71 -11.70 -2.32
C ASP A 27 13.29 -11.52 -1.76
N ALA A 28 12.42 -12.50 -1.97
CA ALA A 28 11.07 -12.50 -1.42
C ALA A 28 11.07 -12.39 0.12
N ILE A 29 12.00 -13.09 0.80
CA ILE A 29 12.15 -12.98 2.26
C ILE A 29 12.53 -11.55 2.67
N VAL A 30 13.54 -10.98 2.02
CA VAL A 30 14.03 -9.62 2.35
C VAL A 30 12.96 -8.57 2.09
N ILE A 31 12.27 -8.65 0.95
CA ILE A 31 11.18 -7.73 0.59
C ILE A 31 10.05 -7.84 1.63
N ALA A 32 9.58 -9.06 1.91
CA ALA A 32 8.49 -9.27 2.86
C ALA A 32 8.84 -8.73 4.26
N MET A 33 10.07 -8.95 4.74
CA MET A 33 10.50 -8.42 6.03
C MET A 33 10.59 -6.89 6.03
N ARG A 34 11.15 -6.27 4.99
CA ARG A 34 11.24 -4.81 4.88
C ARG A 34 9.86 -4.18 4.88
N GLU A 35 8.95 -4.68 4.04
CA GLU A 35 7.57 -4.19 3.97
C GLU A 35 6.82 -4.41 5.29
N ALA A 36 7.02 -5.55 5.96
CA ALA A 36 6.40 -5.84 7.24
C ALA A 36 6.89 -4.91 8.37
N ILE A 37 8.15 -4.47 8.32
CA ILE A 37 8.72 -3.47 9.24
C ILE A 37 8.17 -2.08 8.88
N GLU A 38 8.29 -1.65 7.62
CA GLU A 38 7.79 -0.35 7.15
C GLU A 38 6.30 -0.18 7.45
N ARG A 39 5.49 -1.22 7.23
CA ARG A 39 4.05 -1.19 7.53
C ARG A 39 3.76 -0.99 9.02
N ARG A 40 4.62 -1.49 9.91
CA ARG A 40 4.48 -1.30 11.36
C ARG A 40 5.02 0.04 11.82
N LEU A 41 6.07 0.55 11.19
CA LEU A 41 6.67 1.84 11.52
C LEU A 41 5.83 3.01 10.98
N ASN A 42 5.23 2.85 9.80
CA ASN A 42 4.50 3.90 9.09
C ASN A 42 2.99 3.64 9.12
N VAL A 43 2.42 3.26 10.27
CA VAL A 43 0.97 3.20 10.44
C VAL A 43 0.41 4.63 10.41
N GLU A 44 0.25 5.16 9.20
CA GLU A 44 -0.51 6.38 8.97
C GLU A 44 -1.99 6.08 9.24
N THR A 45 -2.63 6.94 10.02
CA THR A 45 -4.10 6.97 10.07
C THR A 45 -4.65 7.37 8.68
N PRO A 46 -5.89 6.98 8.34
CA PRO A 46 -6.50 7.37 7.07
C PRO A 46 -6.44 8.89 6.79
N ALA A 47 -6.54 9.72 7.84
CA ALA A 47 -6.42 11.17 7.72
C ALA A 47 -4.99 11.61 7.34
N GLN A 48 -3.96 11.02 7.94
CA GLN A 48 -2.55 11.29 7.62
C GLN A 48 -2.21 10.84 6.20
N THR A 49 -2.67 9.64 5.78
CA THR A 49 -2.50 9.18 4.40
C THR A 49 -3.17 10.12 3.41
N ALA A 50 -4.40 10.57 3.69
CA ALA A 50 -5.08 11.54 2.84
C ALA A 50 -4.34 12.89 2.78
N ALA A 51 -3.74 13.34 3.89
CA ALA A 51 -2.93 14.57 3.91
C ALA A 51 -1.67 14.43 3.06
N ARG A 52 -0.90 13.35 3.24
CA ARG A 52 0.31 13.07 2.45
C ARG A 52 0.01 12.96 0.95
N LEU A 53 -1.09 12.30 0.57
CA LEU A 53 -1.51 12.19 -0.83
C LEU A 53 -1.88 13.56 -1.40
N ARG A 54 -2.62 14.39 -0.66
CA ARG A 54 -2.94 15.75 -1.10
C ARG A 54 -1.68 16.58 -1.33
N GLU A 55 -0.71 16.50 -0.43
CA GLU A 55 0.58 17.17 -0.59
C GLU A 55 1.36 16.65 -1.82
N LYS A 56 1.49 15.33 -1.97
CA LYS A 56 2.20 14.69 -3.09
C LYS A 56 1.65 15.08 -4.45
N TYR A 57 0.33 15.21 -4.57
CA TYR A 57 -0.35 15.54 -5.83
C TYR A 57 -0.72 17.03 -5.93
N HIS A 58 -0.20 17.87 -5.03
CA HIS A 58 -0.48 19.31 -4.98
C HIS A 58 -1.99 19.66 -4.96
N VAL A 59 -2.80 18.79 -4.35
CA VAL A 59 -4.24 19.00 -4.17
C VAL A 59 -4.44 19.98 -3.02
N ALA A 60 -4.72 21.24 -3.35
CA ALA A 60 -4.98 22.27 -2.37
C ALA A 60 -6.20 21.91 -1.51
N GLY A 61 -6.01 21.78 -0.19
CA GLY A 61 -7.08 21.62 0.79
C GLY A 61 -7.88 22.91 0.97
N LYS A 62 -8.64 23.33 -0.06
CA LYS A 62 -9.62 24.42 0.09
C LYS A 62 -10.75 23.93 0.99
N GLU A 63 -11.27 24.77 1.89
CA GLU A 63 -12.39 24.41 2.79
C GLU A 63 -13.61 23.83 2.05
N ALA A 64 -13.82 24.21 0.79
CA ALA A 64 -14.84 23.62 -0.07
C ALA A 64 -14.67 22.11 -0.31
N ALA A 65 -13.43 21.60 -0.35
CA ALA A 65 -13.13 20.17 -0.56
C ALA A 65 -13.43 19.29 0.67
N LYS A 66 -13.83 19.90 1.80
CA LYS A 66 -14.32 19.19 3.00
C LYS A 66 -15.83 19.02 3.02
N LYS A 67 -16.55 19.63 2.06
CA LYS A 67 -17.99 19.45 1.90
C LYS A 67 -18.26 18.38 0.85
N PRO A 68 -19.29 17.53 1.04
CA PRO A 68 -19.72 16.61 -0.01
C PRO A 68 -20.06 17.41 -1.27
N LEU A 69 -19.65 16.90 -2.42
CA LEU A 69 -20.09 17.45 -3.71
C LEU A 69 -21.58 17.14 -3.92
N PRO A 70 -22.30 17.96 -4.71
CA PRO A 70 -23.65 17.64 -5.16
C PRO A 70 -23.67 16.30 -5.90
N LYS A 71 -24.81 15.60 -5.84
CA LYS A 71 -24.97 14.28 -6.45
C LYS A 71 -24.66 14.33 -7.96
N GLU A 72 -25.09 15.40 -8.60
CA GLU A 72 -24.97 15.65 -10.03
C GLU A 72 -23.50 15.59 -10.50
N ALA A 73 -22.56 16.02 -9.65
CA ALA A 73 -21.13 15.95 -9.97
C ALA A 73 -20.58 14.51 -10.00
N TYR A 74 -21.20 13.59 -9.26
CA TYR A 74 -20.84 12.16 -9.30
C TYR A 74 -21.47 11.46 -10.50
N ASP A 75 -22.71 11.84 -10.85
CA ASP A 75 -23.43 11.30 -12.01
C ASP A 75 -22.66 11.64 -13.30
N GLU A 76 -22.18 12.88 -13.46
CA GLU A 76 -21.38 13.32 -14.62
C GLU A 76 -20.06 12.54 -14.78
N MET A 77 -19.41 12.14 -13.68
CA MET A 77 -18.14 11.40 -13.71
C MET A 77 -18.28 9.94 -14.17
N TRP A 78 -19.49 9.37 -14.10
CA TRP A 78 -19.78 7.97 -14.44
C TRP A 78 -20.45 7.81 -15.81
N GLU A 79 -20.92 8.90 -16.42
CA GLU A 79 -21.53 8.89 -17.77
C GLU A 79 -20.52 9.09 -18.92
N SER A 80 -19.21 9.19 -18.62
CA SER A 80 -18.09 9.30 -19.58
C SER A 80 -17.26 8.02 -19.68
#